data_AF-L7F3W9-F1
#
_entry.id   AF-L7F3W9-F1
#
_cell.length_a   1.000
_cell.length_b   1.000
_cell.length_c   1.000
_cell.angle_alpha   90.00
_cell.angle_beta   90.00
_cell.angle_gamma   90.00
#
_symmetry.space_group_name_H-M   'P 1'
#
loop_
_entity.id
_entity.type
_entity.pdbx_description
1 polymer ?
#
loop_
_entity_poly.entity_id
_entity_poly.type
_entity_poly.pdbx_seq_one_letter_code
_entity_poly.pdbx_strand_id
1 'polypeptide(L)'
;MRHPTELAVVAPLLTAIEGVEDPTSRATMPAHVTCSAVVIDRDRRVLHVLHKASGLFLVPGGTPGPGDHTLLTAALREVGEVSGIKPGDLCLTPQLLGVPIDIDVRDTGTRPDKGVAAQRHYDVRFAFYLAHDHADIALNQDQVEAVHWRPFDEVSSPALRAKLVDSGLDGRPEPVNASAMIFDDAGRYLLHLRDNYPHIWEPGSFALPGGGSEPQDATLEDTVRRELGEELPDLVVPVLELFAVEMATGTDGLCVPIAVFAGHWNGDVDRLRLTEGVLLRWFPPEMLHRLRLSPGTRDLVFRHAAQRAAVRGHNDRAEQRDATEQGTHPVGGLGAAKAPVAGSRTGAMPRLAVPADASEIARLRSELILSEPLDEDWLVICRDHLAARLVPGGDARAYVVDAPEGGLAACALALIDAVLPAPRYPKGLAARIQAVATVPGFRRRGYTKAALTALLAHLEGDGVTLYELHASDDSAPLYAALGFKSDPALMRMTRTPSPVRAPAHGTT
;
A
#
# COMPACT_ATOMS: atom_id res chain seq x y z
N MET A 1 3.71 33.28 10.53
CA MET A 1 4.92 33.08 11.37
C MET A 1 4.47 32.97 12.82
N ARG A 2 4.85 31.90 13.55
CA ARG A 2 4.40 31.69 14.96
C ARG A 2 5.09 32.61 15.98
N HIS A 3 6.32 33.06 15.71
CA HIS A 3 7.09 33.95 16.60
C HIS A 3 7.48 35.26 15.88
N PRO A 4 6.59 36.27 15.80
CA PRO A 4 6.84 37.50 15.05
C PRO A 4 8.07 38.30 15.54
N THR A 5 8.45 38.15 16.81
CA THR A 5 9.65 38.75 17.41
C THR A 5 10.96 38.26 16.80
N GLU A 6 10.96 37.10 16.15
CA GLU A 6 12.14 36.49 15.53
C GLU A 6 12.29 36.88 14.05
N LEU A 7 11.35 37.64 13.48
CA LEU A 7 11.36 38.04 12.08
C LEU A 7 12.66 38.72 11.66
N ALA A 8 13.23 39.59 12.51
CA ALA A 8 14.50 40.25 12.23
C ALA A 8 15.70 39.29 12.16
N VAL A 9 15.64 38.15 12.86
CA VAL A 9 16.70 37.14 12.92
C VAL A 9 16.66 36.23 11.68
N VAL A 10 15.46 35.88 11.19
CA VAL A 10 15.28 35.03 10.01
C VAL A 10 15.03 35.80 8.71
N ALA A 11 14.90 37.12 8.72
CA ALA A 11 14.74 37.94 7.52
C ALA A 11 15.80 37.65 6.42
N PRO A 12 17.11 37.44 6.74
CA PRO A 12 18.08 37.11 5.70
C PRO A 12 17.88 35.71 5.10
N LEU A 13 17.28 34.77 5.84
CA LEU A 13 16.86 33.47 5.29
C LEU A 13 15.69 33.64 4.32
N LEU A 14 14.69 34.47 4.67
CA LEU A 14 13.56 34.73 3.78
C LEU A 14 14.04 35.32 2.44
N THR A 15 14.95 36.30 2.48
CA THR A 15 15.60 36.83 1.27
C THR A 15 16.43 35.79 0.50
N ALA A 16 17.07 34.84 1.19
CA ALA A 16 17.80 33.76 0.53
C ALA A 16 16.87 32.75 -0.17
N ILE A 17 15.70 32.45 0.39
CA ILE A 17 14.68 31.57 -0.20
C ILE A 17 14.05 32.19 -1.46
N GLU A 18 13.96 33.52 -1.53
CA GLU A 18 13.57 34.26 -2.74
C GLU A 18 14.68 34.36 -3.80
N GLY A 19 15.88 33.84 -3.50
CA GLY A 19 17.06 33.87 -4.36
C GLY A 19 17.08 32.80 -5.45
N VAL A 20 18.18 32.78 -6.22
CA VAL A 20 18.44 31.80 -7.31
C VAL A 20 19.29 30.62 -6.83
N GLU A 21 20.05 30.80 -5.75
CA GLU A 21 20.86 29.72 -5.14
C GLU A 21 19.99 28.85 -4.22
N ASP A 22 20.22 27.53 -4.24
CA ASP A 22 19.53 26.59 -3.36
C ASP A 22 19.94 26.83 -1.89
N PRO A 23 19.02 27.30 -1.02
CA PRO A 23 19.36 27.59 0.36
C PRO A 23 19.62 26.32 1.20
N THR A 24 19.28 25.12 0.71
CA THR A 24 19.55 23.85 1.42
C THR A 24 20.93 23.27 1.12
N SER A 25 21.60 23.75 0.08
CA SER A 25 22.93 23.29 -0.29
C SER A 25 24.00 23.78 0.67
N ARG A 26 24.80 22.85 1.22
CA ARG A 26 26.01 23.14 2.01
C ARG A 26 27.08 23.98 1.28
N ALA A 27 26.97 24.16 -0.04
CA ALA A 27 27.86 25.00 -0.83
C ALA A 27 27.43 26.48 -0.85
N THR A 28 26.19 26.78 -0.46
CA THR A 28 25.61 28.12 -0.44
C THR A 28 26.25 28.97 0.67
N MET A 29 26.60 30.20 0.33
CA MET A 29 27.38 31.11 1.19
C MET A 29 26.70 32.48 1.31
N PRO A 30 26.79 33.15 2.48
CA PRO A 30 27.50 32.74 3.70
C PRO A 30 26.68 31.79 4.61
N ALA A 31 25.50 31.37 4.16
CA ALA A 31 24.57 30.62 4.99
C ALA A 31 23.79 29.56 4.20
N HIS A 32 23.37 28.50 4.89
CA HIS A 32 22.47 27.47 4.35
C HIS A 32 21.50 26.94 5.43
N VAL A 33 20.50 26.18 5.00
CA VAL A 33 19.46 25.57 5.83
C VAL A 33 19.90 24.19 6.29
N THR A 34 19.72 23.91 7.57
CA THR A 34 19.74 22.55 8.13
C THR A 34 18.37 22.23 8.73
N CYS A 35 18.15 20.97 9.06
CA CYS A 35 16.92 20.52 9.70
C CYS A 35 17.23 19.57 10.85
N SER A 36 16.47 19.71 11.93
CA SER A 36 16.62 18.90 13.14
C SER A 36 15.28 18.41 13.67
N ALA A 37 15.32 17.32 14.42
CA ALA A 37 14.15 16.66 14.99
C ALA A 37 14.15 16.72 16.52
N VAL A 38 13.13 17.35 17.06
CA VAL A 38 12.85 17.42 18.50
C VAL A 38 11.95 16.23 18.84
N VAL A 39 12.58 15.05 18.99
CA VAL A 39 11.87 13.81 19.36
C VAL A 39 11.58 13.85 20.86
N ILE A 40 10.30 13.70 21.22
CA ILE A 40 9.77 13.84 22.57
C ILE A 40 9.13 12.52 23.03
N ASP A 41 9.40 12.12 24.28
CA ASP A 41 8.81 10.93 24.91
C ASP A 41 7.59 11.25 25.81
N ARG A 42 6.97 10.19 26.35
CA ARG A 42 5.81 10.24 27.26
C ARG A 42 6.06 11.03 28.55
N ASP A 43 7.32 11.20 28.95
CA ASP A 43 7.75 11.91 30.17
C ASP A 43 8.10 13.39 29.90
N ARG A 44 7.80 13.90 28.69
CA ARG A 44 8.16 15.25 28.23
C ARG A 44 9.68 15.49 28.27
N ARG A 45 10.46 14.49 27.87
CA ARG A 45 11.90 14.63 27.63
C ARG A 45 12.18 14.65 26.13
N VAL A 46 13.21 15.40 25.74
CA VAL A 46 13.71 15.55 24.36
C VAL A 46 14.98 14.74 24.18
N LEU A 47 15.04 13.96 23.11
CA LEU A 47 16.23 13.24 22.66
C LEU A 47 17.35 14.22 22.30
N HIS A 48 18.47 14.15 23.02
CA HIS A 48 19.71 14.84 22.68
C HIS A 48 20.83 13.83 22.42
N VAL A 49 21.72 14.17 21.50
CA VAL A 49 22.90 13.41 21.12
C VAL A 49 24.17 14.21 21.43
N LEU A 50 25.21 13.54 21.93
CA LEU A 50 26.53 14.15 22.09
C LEU A 50 27.28 14.08 20.76
N HIS A 51 27.28 15.19 20.01
CA HIS A 51 27.83 15.24 18.66
C HIS A 51 29.36 15.39 18.68
N LYS A 52 30.06 14.37 18.15
CA LYS A 52 31.53 14.23 18.23
C LYS A 52 32.30 15.45 17.75
N ALA A 53 31.89 16.01 16.61
CA ALA A 53 32.67 17.07 15.97
C ALA A 53 32.48 18.46 16.62
N SER A 54 31.55 18.62 17.57
CA SER A 54 31.39 19.86 18.34
C SER A 54 31.50 19.70 19.85
N GLY A 55 31.41 18.48 20.40
CA GLY A 55 31.38 18.25 21.85
C GLY A 55 30.14 18.84 22.54
N LEU A 56 29.05 19.04 21.78
CA LEU A 56 27.81 19.65 22.27
C LEU A 56 26.67 18.64 22.28
N PHE A 57 25.78 18.78 23.26
CA PHE A 57 24.47 18.13 23.25
C PHE A 57 23.52 18.88 22.33
N LEU A 58 23.09 18.24 21.25
CA LEU A 58 22.19 18.78 20.24
C LEU A 58 21.01 17.82 20.05
N VAL A 59 19.89 18.32 19.51
CA VAL A 59 18.88 17.45 18.90
C VAL A 59 19.44 16.80 17.62
N PRO A 60 19.04 15.58 17.23
CA PRO A 60 19.47 14.98 15.95
C PRO A 60 19.09 15.87 14.76
N GLY A 61 19.99 16.02 13.79
CA GLY A 61 19.77 16.88 12.63
C GLY A 61 21.04 17.16 11.82
N GLY A 62 20.84 17.63 10.60
CA GLY A 62 21.88 17.77 9.59
C GLY A 62 21.41 18.54 8.35
N THR A 63 22.21 18.47 7.28
CA THR A 63 21.88 19.09 5.98
C THR A 63 20.99 18.13 5.18
N PRO A 64 19.95 18.61 4.46
CA PRO A 64 19.21 17.79 3.51
C PRO A 64 20.11 17.05 2.51
N GLY A 65 19.81 15.78 2.28
CA GLY A 65 20.58 14.86 1.45
C GLY A 65 19.92 14.55 0.10
N PRO A 66 20.64 13.87 -0.82
CA PRO A 66 20.10 13.50 -2.13
C PRO A 66 18.92 12.52 -2.01
N GLY A 67 17.70 13.03 -2.20
CA GLY A 67 16.45 12.27 -2.05
C GLY A 67 15.50 12.82 -0.98
N ASP A 68 15.96 13.75 -0.13
CA ASP A 68 15.09 14.43 0.82
C ASP A 68 14.17 15.42 0.08
N HIS A 69 12.89 15.08 -0.07
CA HIS A 69 11.90 15.94 -0.75
C HIS A 69 11.41 17.11 0.10
N THR A 70 11.58 17.04 1.44
CA THR A 70 11.23 18.09 2.39
C THR A 70 12.26 18.18 3.52
N LEU A 71 12.30 19.31 4.23
CA LEU A 71 13.10 19.45 5.46
C LEU A 71 12.61 18.53 6.59
N LEU A 72 11.33 18.16 6.59
CA LEU A 72 10.75 17.23 7.56
C LEU A 72 11.27 15.81 7.34
N THR A 73 11.23 15.32 6.09
CA THR A 73 11.79 14.01 5.72
C THR A 73 13.30 13.93 5.96
N ALA A 74 14.03 15.03 5.72
CA ALA A 74 15.45 15.13 6.06
C ALA A 74 15.69 15.01 7.57
N ALA A 75 14.91 15.71 8.41
CA ALA A 75 15.00 15.59 9.86
C ALA A 75 14.71 14.15 10.37
N LEU A 76 13.76 13.45 9.74
CA LEU A 76 13.47 12.04 10.04
C LEU A 76 14.62 11.10 9.64
N ARG A 77 15.24 11.33 8.49
CA ARG A 77 16.45 10.59 8.05
C ARG A 77 17.59 10.76 9.06
N GLU A 78 17.88 12.00 9.47
CA GLU A 78 18.93 12.30 10.45
C GLU A 78 18.70 11.64 11.82
N VAL A 79 17.44 11.55 12.28
CA VAL A 79 17.08 10.78 13.49
C VAL A 79 17.45 9.31 13.33
N GLY A 80 17.04 8.69 12.21
CA GLY A 80 17.33 7.28 11.93
C GLY A 80 18.82 7.00 11.81
N GLU A 81 19.55 7.84 11.08
CA GLU A 81 21.00 7.71 10.87
C GLU A 81 21.84 7.87 12.13
N VAL A 82 21.36 8.66 13.11
CA VAL A 82 22.13 8.95 14.34
C VAL A 82 21.71 8.05 15.52
N SER A 83 20.41 7.77 15.65
CA SER A 83 19.83 7.11 16.83
C SER A 83 19.18 5.75 16.57
N GLY A 84 18.97 5.37 15.31
CA GLY A 84 18.31 4.11 14.94
C GLY A 84 16.77 4.13 15.03
N ILE A 85 16.17 5.17 15.62
CA ILE A 85 14.71 5.34 15.67
C ILE A 85 14.17 5.49 14.25
N LYS A 86 13.19 4.68 13.87
CA LYS A 86 12.63 4.71 12.50
C LYS A 86 11.53 5.77 12.40
N PRO A 87 11.24 6.30 11.20
CA PRO A 87 10.08 7.17 11.00
C PRO A 87 8.77 6.55 11.52
N GLY A 88 8.57 5.23 11.35
CA GLY A 88 7.40 4.51 11.86
C GLY A 88 7.32 4.35 13.38
N ASP A 89 8.33 4.79 14.13
CA ASP A 89 8.32 4.89 15.59
C ASP A 89 7.99 6.33 16.07
N LEU A 90 7.68 7.24 15.13
CA LEU A 90 7.42 8.66 15.38
C LEU A 90 6.03 9.07 14.87
N CYS A 91 5.42 10.04 15.55
CA CYS A 91 4.18 10.71 15.16
C CYS A 91 4.38 12.22 15.07
N LEU A 92 3.59 12.90 14.23
CA LEU A 92 3.41 14.34 14.33
C LEU A 92 2.76 14.72 15.66
N THR A 93 3.01 15.95 16.11
CA THR A 93 2.37 16.51 17.30
C THR A 93 1.09 17.23 16.91
N PRO A 94 -0.07 17.00 17.57
CA PRO A 94 -1.35 17.60 17.18
C PRO A 94 -1.36 19.14 17.29
N GLN A 95 -0.50 19.71 18.13
CA GLN A 95 -0.36 21.16 18.33
C GLN A 95 0.40 21.87 17.19
N LEU A 96 1.14 21.14 16.35
CA LEU A 96 2.01 21.69 15.30
C LEU A 96 1.75 21.12 13.91
N LEU A 97 1.27 19.88 13.77
CA LEU A 97 0.90 19.26 12.47
C LEU A 97 2.01 19.36 11.40
N GLY A 98 3.27 19.21 11.82
CA GLY A 98 4.45 19.33 10.93
C GLY A 98 4.99 20.75 10.75
N VAL A 99 4.39 21.78 11.35
CA VAL A 99 4.97 23.13 11.41
C VAL A 99 6.21 23.12 12.32
N PRO A 100 7.35 23.74 11.94
CA PRO A 100 8.53 23.85 12.79
C PRO A 100 8.22 24.51 14.14
N ILE A 101 8.76 23.95 15.22
CA ILE A 101 8.71 24.54 16.57
C ILE A 101 9.73 25.68 16.71
N ASP A 102 10.87 25.60 16.03
CA ASP A 102 12.00 26.52 16.19
C ASP A 102 12.78 26.69 14.87
N ILE A 103 13.42 27.83 14.69
CA ILE A 103 14.40 28.08 13.62
C ILE A 103 15.61 28.73 14.28
N ASP A 104 16.63 27.92 14.55
CA ASP A 104 17.81 28.33 15.30
C ASP A 104 18.89 28.84 14.36
N VAL A 105 19.46 30.00 14.68
CA VAL A 105 20.45 30.67 13.83
C VAL A 105 21.80 30.60 14.51
N ARG A 106 22.67 29.75 13.96
CA ARG A 106 23.93 29.35 14.58
C ARG A 106 25.09 29.49 13.61
N ASP A 107 26.10 30.26 14.03
CA ASP A 107 27.34 30.41 13.27
C ASP A 107 28.27 29.21 13.55
N THR A 108 28.74 28.57 12.49
CA THR A 108 29.76 27.52 12.58
C THR A 108 31.15 28.13 12.47
N GLY A 109 32.05 27.68 13.35
CA GLY A 109 33.46 28.08 13.29
C GLY A 109 34.15 27.53 12.05
N THR A 110 35.16 28.25 11.57
CA THR A 110 36.09 27.77 10.54
C THR A 110 36.71 26.42 10.96
N ARG A 111 36.78 25.48 10.02
CA ARG A 111 37.57 24.24 10.14
C ARG A 111 38.63 24.21 9.03
N PRO A 112 39.79 24.86 9.21
CA PRO A 112 40.83 24.94 8.20
C PRO A 112 41.39 23.57 7.80
N ASP A 113 41.41 22.64 8.76
CA ASP A 113 41.77 21.22 8.60
C ASP A 113 40.89 20.46 7.60
N LYS A 114 39.64 20.93 7.39
CA LYS A 114 38.68 20.34 6.43
C LYS A 114 38.34 21.27 5.27
N GLY A 115 39.03 22.41 5.14
CA GLY A 115 38.75 23.42 4.12
C GLY A 115 37.38 24.10 4.25
N VAL A 116 36.75 24.07 5.42
CA VAL A 116 35.40 24.61 5.64
C VAL A 116 35.49 26.04 6.20
N ALA A 117 34.98 27.00 5.44
CA ALA A 117 34.81 28.39 5.87
C ALA A 117 33.76 28.50 6.99
N ALA A 118 33.77 29.59 7.75
CA ALA A 118 32.69 29.86 8.69
C ALA A 118 31.37 30.06 7.93
N GLN A 119 30.33 29.32 8.30
CA GLN A 119 29.00 29.34 7.67
C GLN A 119 27.92 29.51 8.72
N ARG A 120 26.87 30.26 8.40
CA ARG A 120 25.67 30.36 9.23
C ARG A 120 24.68 29.26 8.86
N HIS A 121 24.20 28.51 9.84
CA HIS A 121 23.13 27.55 9.64
C HIS A 121 21.81 28.15 10.13
N TYR A 122 20.77 28.00 9.32
CA TYR A 122 19.38 28.18 9.74
C TYR A 122 18.77 26.79 9.98
N ASP A 123 18.71 26.39 11.24
CA ASP A 123 18.35 25.04 11.65
C ASP A 123 16.84 24.95 11.95
N VAL A 124 16.07 24.44 10.97
CA VAL A 124 14.62 24.32 11.04
C VAL A 124 14.24 23.07 11.84
N ARG A 125 13.58 23.25 12.99
CA ARG A 125 13.33 22.18 13.95
C ARG A 125 11.89 21.70 13.92
N PHE A 126 11.67 20.42 13.66
CA PHE A 126 10.37 19.77 13.67
C PHE A 126 10.20 18.97 14.97
N ALA A 127 9.02 19.02 15.60
CA ALA A 127 8.75 18.26 16.82
C ALA A 127 7.92 17.00 16.53
N PHE A 128 8.36 15.88 17.09
CA PHE A 128 7.74 14.56 16.93
C PHE A 128 7.54 13.91 18.29
N TYR A 129 6.47 13.13 18.44
CA TYR A 129 6.34 12.23 19.57
C TYR A 129 6.83 10.83 19.20
N LEU A 130 7.37 10.09 20.17
CA LEU A 130 7.46 8.64 20.04
C LEU A 130 6.05 8.05 19.92
N ALA A 131 5.78 7.28 18.88
CA ALA A 131 4.52 6.56 18.68
C ALA A 131 4.29 5.54 19.83
N HIS A 132 5.37 4.90 20.25
CA HIS A 132 5.43 3.87 21.29
C HIS A 132 6.05 4.43 22.57
N ASP A 133 5.87 3.75 23.71
CA ASP A 133 6.37 4.24 25.00
C ASP A 133 7.91 4.28 25.08
N HIS A 134 8.58 3.47 24.26
CA HIS A 134 10.02 3.33 24.18
C HIS A 134 10.45 3.24 22.71
N ALA A 135 11.68 3.64 22.41
CA ALA A 135 12.30 3.46 21.11
C ALA A 135 13.66 2.75 21.27
N ASP A 136 13.95 1.78 20.40
CA ASP A 136 15.21 1.05 20.40
C ASP A 136 16.34 1.94 19.87
N ILE A 137 17.17 2.45 20.76
CA ILE A 137 18.30 3.33 20.41
C ILE A 137 19.49 2.49 19.91
N ALA A 138 19.80 2.60 18.62
CA ALA A 138 21.00 2.05 18.00
C ALA A 138 21.92 3.19 17.55
N LEU A 139 22.87 3.57 18.41
CA LEU A 139 23.73 4.74 18.18
C LEU A 139 24.71 4.54 17.02
N ASN A 140 24.75 5.51 16.11
CA ASN A 140 25.80 5.63 15.12
C ASN A 140 27.07 6.21 15.75
N GLN A 141 27.95 5.30 16.18
CA GLN A 141 29.20 5.63 16.87
C GLN A 141 30.20 6.40 16.00
N ASP A 142 30.01 6.56 14.69
CA ASP A 142 30.89 7.41 13.87
C ASP A 142 30.59 8.91 14.07
N GLN A 143 29.34 9.25 14.40
CA GLN A 143 28.87 10.64 14.49
C GLN A 143 28.64 11.12 15.94
N VAL A 144 28.23 10.23 16.84
CA VAL A 144 27.83 10.57 18.21
C VAL A 144 28.47 9.67 19.28
N GLU A 145 28.61 10.21 20.49
CA GLU A 145 29.21 9.51 21.64
C GLU A 145 28.17 8.94 22.61
N ALA A 146 27.04 9.63 22.77
CA ALA A 146 26.02 9.30 23.77
C ALA A 146 24.65 9.86 23.37
N VAL A 147 23.59 9.30 23.98
CA VAL A 147 22.22 9.81 23.94
C VAL A 147 21.76 10.15 25.35
N HIS A 148 21.03 11.26 25.48
CA HIS A 148 20.42 11.71 26.73
C HIS A 148 19.01 12.22 26.46
N TRP A 149 18.03 11.72 27.23
CA TRP A 149 16.69 12.29 27.30
C TRP A 149 16.69 13.43 28.33
N ARG A 150 16.43 14.67 27.88
CA ARG A 150 16.44 15.87 28.74
C ARG A 150 15.02 16.41 28.94
N PRO A 151 14.53 16.67 30.16
CA PRO A 151 13.25 17.34 30.35
C PRO A 151 13.26 18.73 29.69
N PHE A 152 12.09 19.26 29.34
CA PHE A 152 11.96 20.50 28.53
C PHE A 152 12.75 21.69 29.09
N ASP A 153 12.83 21.84 30.41
CA ASP A 153 13.56 22.91 31.11
C ASP A 153 15.10 22.72 31.14
N GLU A 154 15.60 21.53 30.84
CA GLU A 154 17.04 21.20 30.71
C GLU A 154 17.52 21.06 29.25
N VAL A 155 16.67 21.35 28.28
CA VAL A 155 17.01 21.39 26.85
C VAL A 155 18.13 22.41 26.59
N SER A 156 19.12 22.01 25.79
CA SER A 156 20.39 22.75 25.67
C SER A 156 20.27 24.12 24.98
N SER A 157 19.35 24.28 24.02
CA SER A 157 19.07 25.58 23.40
C SER A 157 18.07 26.38 24.25
N PRO A 158 18.41 27.61 24.72
CA PRO A 158 17.49 28.43 25.50
C PRO A 158 16.21 28.82 24.75
N ALA A 159 16.29 29.06 23.43
CA ALA A 159 15.15 29.43 22.61
C ALA A 159 14.20 28.25 22.42
N LEU A 160 14.73 27.08 22.04
CA LEU A 160 13.95 25.85 21.92
C LEU A 160 13.30 25.46 23.25
N ARG A 161 14.03 25.57 24.37
CA ARG A 161 13.49 25.34 25.71
C ARG A 161 12.28 26.21 26.02
N ALA A 162 12.39 27.53 25.81
CA ALA A 162 11.28 28.45 26.10
C ALA A 162 10.04 28.07 25.26
N LYS A 163 10.23 27.80 23.97
CA LYS A 163 9.17 27.37 23.06
C LYS A 163 8.56 26.02 23.48
N LEU A 164 9.37 25.05 23.91
CA LEU A 164 8.88 23.75 24.42
C LEU A 164 8.04 23.89 25.69
N VAL A 165 8.48 24.71 26.65
CA VAL A 165 7.71 24.98 27.88
C VAL A 165 6.35 25.61 27.55
N ASP A 166 6.31 26.57 26.63
CA ASP A 166 5.09 27.29 26.23
C ASP A 166 4.23 26.55 25.19
N SER A 167 4.75 25.49 24.55
CA SER A 167 4.13 24.82 23.39
C SER A 167 2.84 24.05 23.68
N GLY A 168 2.57 23.72 24.95
CA GLY A 168 1.52 22.76 25.32
C GLY A 168 1.82 21.30 24.97
N LEU A 169 3.01 20.97 24.45
CA LEU A 169 3.40 19.59 24.13
C LEU A 169 3.50 18.74 25.41
N ASP A 170 2.81 17.60 25.41
CA ASP A 170 2.65 16.72 26.57
C ASP A 170 3.28 15.31 26.41
N GLY A 171 3.74 14.97 25.19
CA GLY A 171 4.35 13.68 24.90
C GLY A 171 3.37 12.60 24.45
N ARG A 172 2.10 12.92 24.17
CA ARG A 172 1.08 11.94 23.80
C ARG A 172 0.73 12.00 22.31
N PRO A 173 1.09 10.98 21.51
CA PRO A 173 0.43 10.70 20.25
C PRO A 173 -1.09 10.63 20.41
N GLU A 174 -1.78 11.48 19.66
CA GLU A 174 -3.23 11.50 19.49
C GLU A 174 -3.53 11.50 17.98
N PRO A 175 -4.71 11.07 17.54
CA PRO A 175 -5.05 11.11 16.12
C PRO A 175 -5.01 12.54 15.58
N VAL A 176 -4.35 12.71 14.44
CA VAL A 176 -4.30 13.98 13.68
C VAL A 176 -4.99 13.86 12.33
N ASN A 177 -5.50 12.68 12.00
CA ASN A 177 -6.28 12.41 10.80
C ASN A 177 -7.62 11.79 11.21
N ALA A 178 -8.65 11.96 10.37
CA ALA A 178 -9.95 11.37 10.59
C ALA A 178 -10.57 10.83 9.30
N SER A 179 -11.25 9.68 9.37
CA SER A 179 -11.85 9.01 8.22
C SER A 179 -13.25 8.49 8.51
N ALA A 180 -14.11 8.45 7.48
CA ALA A 180 -15.50 8.04 7.60
C ALA A 180 -15.75 6.64 7.05
N MET A 181 -16.08 5.70 7.92
CA MET A 181 -16.55 4.36 7.55
C MET A 181 -18.08 4.38 7.36
N ILE A 182 -18.50 4.70 6.14
CA ILE A 182 -19.92 4.80 5.80
C ILE A 182 -20.49 3.45 5.37
N PHE A 183 -21.63 3.06 5.94
CA PHE A 183 -22.29 1.78 5.71
C PHE A 183 -23.80 1.91 5.48
N ASP A 184 -24.39 0.90 4.83
CA ASP A 184 -25.84 0.82 4.57
C ASP A 184 -26.54 -0.33 5.31
N ASP A 185 -27.85 -0.46 5.10
CA ASP A 185 -28.66 -1.53 5.69
C ASP A 185 -28.43 -2.91 5.08
N ALA A 186 -27.97 -2.96 3.82
CA ALA A 186 -27.55 -4.17 3.12
C ALA A 186 -26.19 -4.71 3.60
N GLY A 187 -25.51 -4.00 4.52
CA GLY A 187 -24.23 -4.42 5.08
C GLY A 187 -23.03 -4.06 4.20
N ARG A 188 -23.22 -3.20 3.20
CA ARG A 188 -22.16 -2.72 2.30
C ARG A 188 -21.48 -1.50 2.91
N TYR A 189 -20.25 -1.25 2.47
CA TYR A 189 -19.39 -0.14 2.87
C TYR A 189 -19.06 0.72 1.67
N LEU A 190 -19.08 2.04 1.85
CA LEU A 190 -18.76 3.01 0.82
C LEU A 190 -17.25 3.22 0.80
N LEU A 191 -16.60 2.89 -0.31
CA LEU A 191 -15.16 3.10 -0.50
C LEU A 191 -14.94 4.00 -1.72
N HIS A 192 -14.01 4.94 -1.60
CA HIS A 192 -13.48 5.67 -2.75
C HIS A 192 -12.23 4.96 -3.32
N LEU A 193 -11.95 5.12 -4.61
CA LEU A 193 -10.70 4.72 -5.25
C LEU A 193 -9.84 5.98 -5.37
N ARG A 194 -8.70 6.01 -4.67
CA ARG A 194 -7.77 7.15 -4.70
C ARG A 194 -7.12 7.29 -6.06
N ASP A 195 -6.73 8.51 -6.42
CA ASP A 195 -5.91 8.78 -7.60
C ASP A 195 -4.59 7.98 -7.58
N ASN A 196 -3.99 7.78 -8.76
CA ASN A 196 -2.74 7.03 -8.89
C ASN A 196 -1.52 7.94 -9.04
N TYR A 197 -1.36 8.90 -8.13
CA TYR A 197 -0.23 9.84 -8.12
C TYR A 197 0.87 9.39 -7.15
N PRO A 198 2.15 9.27 -7.57
CA PRO A 198 3.21 8.68 -6.73
C PRO A 198 3.48 9.36 -5.37
N HIS A 199 3.02 10.59 -5.18
CA HIS A 199 3.26 11.41 -3.99
C HIS A 199 2.08 11.45 -3.00
N ILE A 200 0.90 10.91 -3.36
CA ILE A 200 -0.23 10.84 -2.43
C ILE A 200 -0.18 9.56 -1.60
N TRP A 201 -0.94 9.54 -0.50
CA TRP A 201 -1.06 8.36 0.36
C TRP A 201 -1.83 7.24 -0.35
N GLU A 202 -1.27 6.03 -0.37
CA GLU A 202 -1.83 4.80 -0.97
C GLU A 202 -2.41 4.99 -2.39
N PRO A 203 -1.59 5.42 -3.36
CA PRO A 203 -2.07 5.78 -4.69
C PRO A 203 -2.66 4.57 -5.42
N GLY A 204 -3.86 4.72 -5.97
CA GLY A 204 -4.62 3.65 -6.62
C GLY A 204 -5.20 2.58 -5.69
N SER A 205 -5.26 2.82 -4.37
CA SER A 205 -6.00 1.97 -3.41
C SER A 205 -7.47 2.41 -3.28
N PHE A 206 -8.33 1.47 -2.90
CA PHE A 206 -9.59 1.76 -2.25
C PHE A 206 -9.36 2.11 -0.78
N ALA A 207 -10.01 3.19 -0.32
CA ALA A 207 -9.89 3.69 1.05
C ALA A 207 -11.24 4.24 1.55
N LEU A 208 -11.27 4.59 2.84
CA LEU A 208 -12.34 5.39 3.44
C LEU A 208 -12.09 6.87 3.08
N PRO A 209 -13.13 7.67 2.77
CA PRO A 209 -12.98 9.11 2.61
C PRO A 209 -12.54 9.77 3.93
N GLY A 210 -11.77 10.84 3.85
CA GLY A 210 -11.18 11.55 4.99
C GLY A 210 -9.72 11.93 4.82
N GLY A 211 -9.25 12.82 5.70
CA GLY A 211 -7.92 13.43 5.58
C GLY A 211 -7.34 13.90 6.91
N GLY A 212 -6.52 14.95 6.84
CA GLY A 212 -5.74 15.48 7.97
C GLY A 212 -6.48 16.61 8.68
N SER A 213 -6.22 16.80 9.97
CA SER A 213 -6.74 17.95 10.71
C SER A 213 -6.11 19.23 10.21
N GLU A 214 -6.90 20.29 10.05
CA GLU A 214 -6.43 21.63 9.73
C GLU A 214 -6.56 22.59 10.94
N PRO A 215 -5.85 23.74 10.97
CA PRO A 215 -5.86 24.64 12.13
C PRO A 215 -7.23 25.23 12.53
N GLN A 216 -8.24 25.14 11.66
CA GLN A 216 -9.63 25.51 11.93
C GLN A 216 -10.49 24.39 12.52
N ASP A 217 -10.04 23.12 12.45
CA ASP A 217 -10.80 21.97 12.94
C ASP A 217 -10.71 21.95 14.48
N ALA A 218 -11.84 22.12 15.16
CA ALA A 218 -11.88 22.15 16.64
C ALA A 218 -11.85 20.74 17.25
N THR A 219 -12.32 19.74 16.51
CA THR A 219 -12.35 18.33 16.88
C THR A 219 -12.10 17.43 15.66
N LEU A 220 -11.75 16.18 15.90
CA LEU A 220 -11.63 15.16 14.84
C LEU A 220 -12.97 14.83 14.15
N GLU A 221 -14.11 15.13 14.79
CA GLU A 221 -15.41 15.05 14.14
C GLU A 221 -15.58 16.19 13.12
N ASP A 222 -15.12 17.40 13.46
CA ASP A 222 -15.10 18.54 12.52
C ASP A 222 -14.18 18.24 11.33
N THR A 223 -12.99 17.67 11.56
CA THR A 223 -12.08 17.20 10.50
C THR A 223 -12.79 16.26 9.53
N VAL A 224 -13.35 15.14 10.00
CA VAL A 224 -14.00 14.18 9.08
C VAL A 224 -15.25 14.76 8.40
N ARG A 225 -15.95 15.70 9.04
CA ARG A 225 -17.10 16.40 8.42
C ARG A 225 -16.67 17.38 7.34
N ARG A 226 -15.57 18.11 7.53
CA ARG A 226 -14.97 18.98 6.51
C ARG A 226 -14.52 18.15 5.31
N GLU A 227 -13.72 17.11 5.54
CA GLU A 227 -13.20 16.22 4.50
C GLU A 227 -14.33 15.54 3.70
N LEU A 228 -15.38 15.03 4.38
CA LEU A 228 -16.58 14.53 3.69
C LEU A 228 -17.29 15.62 2.86
N GLY A 229 -17.37 16.86 3.35
CA GLY A 229 -17.95 17.97 2.61
C GLY A 229 -17.12 18.43 1.42
N GLU A 230 -15.80 18.23 1.47
CA GLU A 230 -14.85 18.54 0.39
C GLU A 230 -14.85 17.44 -0.67
N GLU A 231 -14.64 16.17 -0.29
CA GLU A 231 -14.62 14.99 -1.18
C GLU A 231 -16.00 14.66 -1.78
N LEU A 232 -17.05 14.77 -0.95
CA LEU A 232 -18.39 14.22 -1.18
C LEU A 232 -19.50 15.24 -0.79
N PRO A 233 -19.54 16.44 -1.40
CA PRO A 233 -20.40 17.56 -0.97
C PRO A 233 -21.91 17.28 -0.95
N ASP A 234 -22.36 16.22 -1.64
CA ASP A 234 -23.77 15.80 -1.68
C ASP A 234 -24.11 14.71 -0.63
N LEU A 235 -23.11 14.17 0.08
CA LEU A 235 -23.27 13.11 1.08
C LEU A 235 -23.52 13.71 2.46
N VAL A 236 -24.75 13.61 2.94
CA VAL A 236 -25.12 14.01 4.31
C VAL A 236 -25.25 12.77 5.19
N VAL A 237 -24.32 12.61 6.12
CA VAL A 237 -24.33 11.56 7.15
C VAL A 237 -24.75 12.19 8.49
N PRO A 238 -25.99 11.96 8.98
CA PRO A 238 -26.51 12.69 10.14
C PRO A 238 -25.75 12.43 11.42
N VAL A 239 -25.31 11.19 11.63
CA VAL A 239 -24.62 10.72 12.83
C VAL A 239 -23.30 10.06 12.42
N LEU A 240 -22.21 10.51 13.04
CA LEU A 240 -20.87 9.95 12.93
C LEU A 240 -20.41 9.60 14.36
N GLU A 241 -20.15 8.33 14.63
CA GLU A 241 -19.72 7.86 15.95
C GLU A 241 -18.28 7.38 15.89
N LEU A 242 -17.42 7.83 16.81
CA LEU A 242 -16.04 7.35 16.89
C LEU A 242 -16.02 5.83 17.15
N PHE A 243 -15.52 5.07 16.18
CA PHE A 243 -15.51 3.61 16.20
C PHE A 243 -14.17 3.04 16.67
N ALA A 244 -13.06 3.60 16.16
CA ALA A 244 -11.71 3.13 16.47
C ALA A 244 -10.68 4.23 16.20
N VAL A 245 -9.49 4.06 16.77
CA VAL A 245 -8.26 4.66 16.24
C VAL A 245 -7.49 3.56 15.52
N GLU A 246 -7.02 3.84 14.32
CA GLU A 246 -6.22 2.92 13.52
C GLU A 246 -4.83 3.51 13.23
N MET A 247 -3.80 2.67 13.30
CA MET A 247 -2.42 3.09 13.03
C MET A 247 -2.08 2.80 11.57
N ALA A 248 -1.72 3.85 10.83
CA ALA A 248 -1.27 3.77 9.46
C ALA A 248 0.15 4.34 9.31
N THR A 249 0.75 4.18 8.13
CA THR A 249 2.08 4.74 7.80
C THR A 249 1.93 5.82 6.73
N GLY A 250 2.33 7.04 7.05
CA GLY A 250 2.29 8.20 6.16
C GLY A 250 3.28 8.12 4.99
N THR A 251 3.19 9.06 4.05
CA THR A 251 4.08 9.14 2.88
C THR A 251 5.53 9.48 3.21
N ASP A 252 5.75 10.13 4.35
CA ASP A 252 7.06 10.40 4.99
C ASP A 252 7.57 9.22 5.85
N GLY A 253 6.79 8.15 5.95
CA GLY A 253 7.08 6.98 6.79
C GLY A 253 6.67 7.14 8.26
N LEU A 254 6.07 8.26 8.67
CA LEU A 254 5.60 8.44 10.04
C LEU A 254 4.49 7.45 10.41
N CYS A 255 4.40 7.14 11.71
CA CYS A 255 3.23 6.52 12.29
C CYS A 255 2.11 7.56 12.41
N VAL A 256 0.96 7.30 11.80
CA VAL A 256 -0.19 8.20 11.78
C VAL A 256 -1.39 7.51 12.43
N PRO A 257 -1.76 7.88 13.67
CA PRO A 257 -3.05 7.51 14.25
C PRO A 257 -4.18 8.24 13.52
N ILE A 258 -5.16 7.47 13.02
CA ILE A 258 -6.35 7.95 12.31
C ILE A 258 -7.58 7.63 13.15
N ALA A 259 -8.41 8.63 13.48
CA ALA A 259 -9.70 8.44 14.12
C ALA A 259 -10.75 8.04 13.08
N VAL A 260 -11.32 6.85 13.21
CA VAL A 260 -12.34 6.36 12.28
C VAL A 260 -13.73 6.53 12.89
N PHE A 261 -14.57 7.29 12.21
CA PHE A 261 -15.96 7.49 12.55
C PHE A 261 -16.85 6.58 11.70
N ALA A 262 -17.71 5.79 12.34
CA ALA A 262 -18.72 5.00 11.65
C ALA A 262 -19.97 5.84 11.40
N GLY A 263 -20.55 5.73 10.20
CA GLY A 263 -21.75 6.47 9.82
C GLY A 263 -22.72 5.65 8.99
N HIS A 264 -24.01 5.77 9.25
CA HIS A 264 -25.05 5.11 8.47
C HIS A 264 -25.59 6.04 7.39
N TRP A 265 -25.65 5.54 6.15
CA TRP A 265 -26.31 6.24 5.05
C TRP A 265 -26.87 5.25 4.03
N ASN A 266 -28.15 5.39 3.70
CA ASN A 266 -28.78 4.68 2.59
C ASN A 266 -28.99 5.65 1.44
N GLY A 267 -28.36 5.40 0.29
CA GLY A 267 -28.59 6.20 -0.89
C GLY A 267 -27.91 5.69 -2.16
N ASP A 268 -28.19 6.41 -3.24
CA ASP A 268 -27.74 6.11 -4.58
C ASP A 268 -26.37 6.74 -4.83
N VAL A 269 -25.31 5.90 -4.77
CA VAL A 269 -23.91 6.33 -4.95
C VAL A 269 -23.68 6.96 -6.32
N ASP A 270 -24.45 6.56 -7.34
CA ASP A 270 -24.33 7.08 -8.71
C ASP A 270 -24.87 8.52 -8.87
N ARG A 271 -25.39 9.13 -7.78
CA ARG A 271 -25.83 10.53 -7.72
C ARG A 271 -24.89 11.45 -6.94
N LEU A 272 -23.95 10.91 -6.18
CA LEU A 272 -22.99 11.71 -5.42
C LEU A 272 -21.93 12.27 -6.36
N ARG A 273 -21.63 13.57 -6.26
CA ARG A 273 -20.41 14.12 -6.86
C ARG A 273 -19.21 13.70 -6.01
N LEU A 274 -18.23 13.10 -6.67
CA LEU A 274 -16.89 12.86 -6.15
C LEU A 274 -15.98 13.96 -6.70
N THR A 275 -15.30 14.70 -5.82
CA THR A 275 -14.40 15.80 -6.19
C THR A 275 -12.91 15.40 -6.17
N GLU A 276 -12.55 14.44 -5.31
CA GLU A 276 -11.21 13.83 -5.21
C GLU A 276 -11.30 12.31 -5.42
N GLY A 277 -10.35 11.73 -6.16
CA GLY A 277 -10.35 10.31 -6.49
C GLY A 277 -11.15 9.96 -7.75
N VAL A 278 -11.18 8.65 -8.06
CA VAL A 278 -11.52 8.11 -9.38
C VAL A 278 -12.88 7.44 -9.42
N LEU A 279 -13.32 6.83 -8.32
CA LEU A 279 -14.55 6.04 -8.23
C LEU A 279 -15.06 6.01 -6.80
N LEU A 280 -16.38 6.11 -6.62
CA LEU A 280 -17.05 5.84 -5.35
C LEU A 280 -17.99 4.65 -5.53
N ARG A 281 -17.94 3.64 -4.64
CA ARG A 281 -18.84 2.47 -4.75
C ARG A 281 -19.12 1.79 -3.42
N TRP A 282 -20.31 1.19 -3.34
CA TRP A 282 -20.69 0.22 -2.33
C TRP A 282 -20.00 -1.14 -2.57
N PHE A 283 -19.33 -1.67 -1.55
CA PHE A 283 -18.77 -3.02 -1.53
C PHE A 283 -19.22 -3.79 -0.30
N PRO A 284 -19.70 -5.04 -0.42
CA PRO A 284 -19.92 -5.89 0.73
C PRO A 284 -18.59 -6.48 1.24
N PRO A 285 -18.47 -6.84 2.53
CA PRO A 285 -17.20 -7.29 3.14
C PRO A 285 -16.54 -8.48 2.41
N GLU A 286 -17.32 -9.41 1.88
CA GLU A 286 -16.83 -10.57 1.14
C GLU A 286 -16.14 -10.19 -0.19
N MET A 287 -16.35 -8.99 -0.74
CA MET A 287 -15.66 -8.53 -1.94
C MET A 287 -14.30 -7.86 -1.67
N LEU A 288 -14.00 -7.48 -0.42
CA LEU A 288 -12.80 -6.70 -0.09
C LEU A 288 -11.49 -7.40 -0.47
N HIS A 289 -11.44 -8.74 -0.42
CA HIS A 289 -10.27 -9.53 -0.84
C HIS A 289 -9.90 -9.36 -2.33
N ARG A 290 -10.76 -8.73 -3.15
CA ARG A 290 -10.53 -8.47 -4.59
C ARG A 290 -10.12 -7.02 -4.87
N LEU A 291 -10.17 -6.16 -3.87
CA LEU A 291 -9.81 -4.75 -4.01
C LEU A 291 -8.36 -4.57 -3.58
N ARG A 292 -7.68 -3.58 -4.18
CA ARG A 292 -6.41 -3.08 -3.62
C ARG A 292 -6.77 -2.14 -2.48
N LEU A 293 -6.64 -2.59 -1.24
CA LEU A 293 -6.88 -1.79 -0.04
C LEU A 293 -5.84 -2.12 1.04
N SER A 294 -5.62 -1.21 1.99
CA SER A 294 -4.75 -1.47 3.13
C SER A 294 -5.27 -2.64 3.99
N PRO A 295 -4.39 -3.48 4.56
CA PRO A 295 -4.81 -4.54 5.48
C PRO A 295 -5.58 -3.99 6.69
N GLY A 296 -5.20 -2.82 7.20
CA GLY A 296 -5.89 -2.12 8.29
C GLY A 296 -7.35 -1.85 7.93
N THR A 297 -7.60 -1.09 6.85
CA THR A 297 -8.94 -0.71 6.38
C THR A 297 -9.83 -1.94 6.17
N ARG A 298 -9.26 -3.02 5.64
CA ARG A 298 -9.98 -4.29 5.46
C ARG A 298 -10.40 -4.89 6.80
N ASP A 299 -9.46 -4.99 7.74
CA ASP A 299 -9.67 -5.65 9.02
C ASP A 299 -10.56 -4.80 9.94
N LEU A 300 -10.51 -3.47 9.83
CA LEU A 300 -11.44 -2.49 10.40
C LEU A 300 -12.89 -2.72 9.94
N VAL A 301 -13.11 -2.82 8.63
CA VAL A 301 -14.45 -3.08 8.06
C VAL A 301 -14.97 -4.45 8.50
N PHE A 302 -14.12 -5.49 8.55
CA PHE A 302 -14.50 -6.80 9.11
C PHE A 302 -14.85 -6.74 10.60
N ARG A 303 -14.07 -6.02 11.43
CA ARG A 303 -14.39 -5.81 12.85
C ARG A 303 -15.75 -5.14 13.03
N HIS A 304 -16.02 -4.07 12.29
CA HIS A 304 -17.29 -3.35 12.36
C HIS A 304 -18.48 -4.19 11.85
N ALA A 305 -18.31 -4.92 10.74
CA ALA A 305 -19.33 -5.83 10.23
C ALA A 305 -19.67 -6.94 11.23
N ALA A 306 -18.66 -7.54 11.88
CA ALA A 306 -18.86 -8.56 12.91
C ALA A 306 -19.59 -8.02 14.15
N GLN A 307 -19.26 -6.81 14.61
CA GLN A 307 -19.96 -6.16 15.72
C GLN A 307 -21.43 -5.84 15.37
N ARG A 308 -21.70 -5.28 14.19
CA ARG A 308 -23.08 -5.07 13.70
C ARG A 308 -23.87 -6.36 13.59
N ALA A 309 -23.24 -7.45 13.10
CA ALA A 309 -23.87 -8.76 13.03
C ALA A 309 -24.17 -9.35 14.42
N ALA A 310 -23.31 -9.11 15.41
CA ALA A 310 -23.56 -9.52 16.79
C ALA A 310 -24.73 -8.74 17.43
N VAL A 311 -24.86 -7.43 17.16
CA VAL A 311 -25.99 -6.61 17.64
C VAL A 311 -27.30 -7.00 16.94
N ARG A 312 -27.31 -7.13 15.60
CA ARG A 312 -28.49 -7.64 14.86
C ARG A 312 -28.86 -9.04 15.36
N GLY A 313 -27.90 -9.96 15.41
CA GLY A 313 -28.11 -11.31 15.95
C GLY A 313 -28.48 -11.38 17.43
N HIS A 314 -28.30 -10.32 18.23
CA HIS A 314 -28.84 -10.24 19.59
C HIS A 314 -30.32 -9.87 19.57
N ASN A 315 -30.72 -8.89 18.75
CA ASN A 315 -32.12 -8.51 18.54
C ASN A 315 -32.90 -9.65 17.87
N ASP A 316 -32.37 -10.22 16.79
CA ASP A 316 -32.96 -11.37 16.08
C ASP A 316 -33.09 -12.59 17.01
N ARG A 317 -32.19 -12.78 17.99
CA ARG A 317 -32.31 -13.84 19.02
C ARG A 317 -33.28 -13.50 20.15
N ALA A 318 -33.59 -12.22 20.38
CA ALA A 318 -34.69 -11.84 21.26
C ALA A 318 -36.03 -12.16 20.57
N GLU A 319 -36.14 -11.91 19.27
CA GLU A 319 -37.34 -12.21 18.47
C GLU A 319 -37.48 -13.72 18.16
N GLN A 320 -36.39 -14.44 17.87
CA GLN A 320 -36.42 -15.89 17.56
C GLN A 320 -36.58 -16.77 18.80
N ARG A 321 -36.41 -16.25 20.01
CA ARG A 321 -36.73 -17.00 21.25
C ARG A 321 -38.21 -17.35 21.39
N ASP A 322 -39.10 -16.66 20.68
CA ASP A 322 -40.52 -16.98 20.57
C ASP A 322 -40.84 -17.99 19.44
N ALA A 323 -39.87 -18.32 18.56
CA ALA A 323 -40.15 -18.88 17.24
C ALA A 323 -39.46 -20.21 16.90
N THR A 324 -38.65 -20.82 17.78
CA THR A 324 -37.83 -21.99 17.39
C THR A 324 -37.68 -23.10 18.44
N GLU A 325 -38.81 -23.62 18.94
CA GLU A 325 -38.89 -25.05 19.27
C GLU A 325 -39.34 -25.85 18.04
N GLN A 326 -38.40 -26.54 17.37
CA GLN A 326 -38.54 -27.90 16.77
C GLN A 326 -37.53 -28.16 15.63
N GLY A 327 -36.91 -29.36 15.64
CA GLY A 327 -36.44 -30.05 14.43
C GLY A 327 -34.93 -30.03 14.14
N THR A 328 -34.20 -31.04 14.60
CA THR A 328 -32.75 -31.22 14.37
C THR A 328 -32.40 -32.47 13.53
N HIS A 329 -31.51 -32.27 12.52
CA HIS A 329 -30.35 -33.14 12.19
C HIS A 329 -30.54 -34.60 11.64
N PRO A 330 -29.48 -35.37 11.24
CA PRO A 330 -28.21 -35.06 10.50
C PRO A 330 -27.69 -36.16 9.48
N VAL A 331 -26.41 -36.04 9.02
CA VAL A 331 -25.44 -37.06 8.42
C VAL A 331 -25.73 -37.59 6.99
N GLY A 332 -24.81 -37.98 6.07
CA GLY A 332 -23.33 -37.98 5.86
C GLY A 332 -22.95 -38.95 4.69
N GLY A 333 -21.71 -39.29 4.28
CA GLY A 333 -20.34 -38.83 4.60
C GLY A 333 -19.22 -39.84 4.18
N LEU A 334 -18.04 -39.35 3.71
CA LEU A 334 -16.79 -40.10 3.36
C LEU A 334 -16.81 -41.02 2.09
N GLY A 335 -15.69 -41.40 1.43
CA GLY A 335 -14.24 -41.19 1.70
C GLY A 335 -13.30 -41.63 0.54
N ALA A 336 -11.97 -41.65 0.77
CA ALA A 336 -10.91 -41.68 -0.27
C ALA A 336 -10.07 -43.00 -0.36
N ALA A 337 -9.24 -43.16 -1.41
CA ALA A 337 -8.09 -44.09 -1.48
C ALA A 337 -7.00 -43.70 -2.52
N LYS A 338 -5.79 -44.31 -2.46
CA LYS A 338 -4.52 -43.89 -3.12
C LYS A 338 -3.89 -44.92 -4.09
N ALA A 339 -3.17 -44.41 -5.10
CA ALA A 339 -1.84 -44.79 -5.67
C ALA A 339 -1.47 -46.28 -5.98
N PRO A 340 -0.59 -46.56 -6.98
CA PRO A 340 0.86 -46.59 -6.74
C PRO A 340 1.76 -46.09 -7.94
N VAL A 341 3.03 -46.51 -7.99
CA VAL A 341 4.19 -45.84 -8.62
C VAL A 341 4.98 -46.74 -9.60
N ALA A 342 5.57 -46.19 -10.68
CA ALA A 342 7.00 -46.32 -11.11
C ALA A 342 7.26 -46.32 -12.64
N GLY A 343 8.33 -45.65 -13.11
CA GLY A 343 9.13 -46.20 -14.23
C GLY A 343 9.77 -45.26 -15.27
N SER A 344 11.09 -45.07 -15.18
CA SER A 344 12.03 -44.83 -16.30
C SER A 344 12.10 -43.44 -16.97
N ARG A 345 13.22 -43.20 -17.69
CA ARG A 345 13.69 -41.89 -18.17
C ARG A 345 13.96 -41.88 -19.68
N THR A 346 13.27 -40.99 -20.39
CA THR A 346 13.72 -40.39 -21.66
C THR A 346 13.55 -38.88 -21.55
N GLY A 347 14.47 -38.11 -22.14
CA GLY A 347 14.40 -36.65 -22.11
C GLY A 347 13.37 -36.16 -23.14
N ALA A 348 12.14 -35.93 -22.70
CA ALA A 348 11.05 -35.50 -23.57
C ALA A 348 11.29 -34.06 -24.06
N MET A 349 11.29 -33.88 -25.39
CA MET A 349 11.40 -32.56 -26.02
C MET A 349 10.02 -31.89 -26.13
N PRO A 350 9.93 -30.55 -26.04
CA PRO A 350 8.66 -29.86 -26.22
C PRO A 350 8.18 -29.96 -27.67
N ARG A 351 6.92 -30.37 -27.85
CA ARG A 351 6.21 -30.36 -29.13
C ARG A 351 5.12 -29.29 -29.15
N LEU A 352 4.72 -28.86 -30.34
CA LEU A 352 3.53 -28.02 -30.50
C LEU A 352 2.29 -28.80 -30.05
N ALA A 353 1.39 -28.14 -29.33
CA ALA A 353 0.11 -28.71 -28.93
C ALA A 353 -0.85 -28.81 -30.11
N VAL A 354 -1.69 -29.85 -30.10
CA VAL A 354 -2.82 -30.04 -31.01
C VAL A 354 -4.14 -29.90 -30.25
N PRO A 355 -5.30 -29.74 -30.91
CA PRO A 355 -6.60 -29.65 -30.23
C PRO A 355 -6.90 -30.81 -29.26
N ALA A 356 -6.33 -32.00 -29.48
CA ALA A 356 -6.46 -33.14 -28.56
C ALA A 356 -5.74 -32.96 -27.21
N ASP A 357 -4.74 -32.07 -27.11
CA ASP A 357 -4.05 -31.75 -25.86
C ASP A 357 -4.86 -30.79 -24.96
N ALA A 358 -5.95 -30.21 -25.47
CA ALA A 358 -6.70 -29.17 -24.78
C ALA A 358 -7.28 -29.61 -23.42
N SER A 359 -7.67 -30.88 -23.28
CA SER A 359 -8.16 -31.46 -22.02
C SER A 359 -7.04 -31.51 -20.96
N GLU A 360 -5.87 -32.02 -21.32
CA GLU A 360 -4.72 -32.09 -20.40
C GLU A 360 -4.19 -30.69 -20.05
N ILE A 361 -4.17 -29.74 -21.00
CA ILE A 361 -3.78 -28.36 -20.71
C ILE A 361 -4.79 -27.69 -19.76
N ALA A 362 -6.10 -27.91 -19.95
CA ALA A 362 -7.14 -27.43 -19.05
C ALA A 362 -7.01 -28.05 -17.64
N ARG A 363 -6.75 -29.36 -17.55
CA ARG A 363 -6.50 -30.08 -16.29
C ARG A 363 -5.26 -29.55 -15.56
N LEU A 364 -4.12 -29.41 -16.25
CA LEU A 364 -2.89 -28.86 -15.65
C LEU A 364 -3.07 -27.42 -15.16
N ARG A 365 -3.85 -26.59 -15.88
CA ARG A 365 -4.20 -25.24 -15.41
C ARG A 365 -5.09 -25.28 -14.16
N SER A 366 -6.09 -26.17 -14.14
CA SER A 366 -6.99 -26.38 -13.01
C SER A 366 -6.24 -26.79 -11.74
N GLU A 367 -5.40 -27.82 -11.83
CA GLU A 367 -4.71 -28.42 -10.68
C GLU A 367 -3.49 -27.63 -10.18
N LEU A 368 -2.76 -26.92 -11.05
CA LEU A 368 -1.42 -26.41 -10.75
C LEU A 368 -1.26 -24.89 -10.87
N ILE A 369 -2.30 -24.16 -11.29
CA ILE A 369 -2.24 -22.69 -11.51
C ILE A 369 -3.40 -21.96 -10.82
N LEU A 370 -4.63 -22.50 -10.86
CA LEU A 370 -5.77 -21.89 -10.19
C LEU A 370 -5.71 -22.11 -8.67
N SER A 371 -6.30 -21.18 -7.91
CA SER A 371 -6.41 -21.27 -6.44
C SER A 371 -7.39 -22.36 -6.00
N GLU A 372 -8.38 -22.67 -6.83
CA GLU A 372 -9.37 -23.72 -6.64
C GLU A 372 -9.50 -24.51 -7.95
N PRO A 373 -9.58 -25.85 -7.88
CA PRO A 373 -9.77 -26.67 -9.07
C PRO A 373 -11.17 -26.49 -9.65
N LEU A 374 -11.25 -26.47 -10.97
CA LEU A 374 -12.50 -26.52 -11.73
C LEU A 374 -13.19 -27.88 -11.58
N ASP A 375 -14.52 -27.87 -11.55
CA ASP A 375 -15.35 -29.07 -11.72
C ASP A 375 -15.36 -29.59 -13.17
N GLU A 376 -15.98 -30.75 -13.37
CA GLU A 376 -16.03 -31.44 -14.67
C GLU A 376 -16.71 -30.59 -15.76
N ASP A 377 -17.78 -29.86 -15.43
CA ASP A 377 -18.50 -29.01 -16.39
C ASP A 377 -17.61 -27.85 -16.87
N TRP A 378 -16.90 -27.19 -15.94
CA TRP A 378 -15.93 -26.14 -16.28
C TRP A 378 -14.69 -26.67 -17.01
N LEU A 379 -14.25 -27.90 -16.73
CA LEU A 379 -13.17 -28.56 -17.48
C LEU A 379 -13.59 -28.87 -18.93
N VAL A 380 -14.83 -29.33 -19.15
CA VAL A 380 -15.42 -29.52 -20.47
C VAL A 380 -15.48 -28.21 -21.26
N ILE A 381 -15.96 -27.12 -20.64
CA ILE A 381 -16.00 -25.79 -21.27
C ILE A 381 -14.59 -25.31 -21.62
N CYS A 382 -13.61 -25.47 -20.72
CA CYS A 382 -12.22 -25.08 -20.97
C CYS A 382 -11.59 -25.89 -22.12
N ARG A 383 -11.82 -27.21 -22.16
CA ARG A 383 -11.36 -28.09 -23.23
C ARG A 383 -11.88 -27.63 -24.58
N ASP A 384 -13.19 -27.42 -24.71
CA ASP A 384 -13.81 -27.12 -26.01
C ASP A 384 -13.41 -25.73 -26.51
N HIS A 385 -13.35 -24.73 -25.62
CA HIS A 385 -12.85 -23.40 -25.95
C HIS A 385 -11.36 -23.40 -26.34
N LEU A 386 -10.51 -24.22 -25.71
CA LEU A 386 -9.09 -24.27 -26.05
C LEU A 386 -8.83 -25.11 -27.32
N ALA A 387 -9.55 -26.22 -27.51
CA ALA A 387 -9.43 -27.06 -28.70
C ALA A 387 -9.77 -26.27 -29.98
N ALA A 388 -10.83 -25.45 -29.94
CA ALA A 388 -11.21 -24.57 -31.04
C ALA A 388 -10.16 -23.50 -31.38
N ARG A 389 -9.24 -23.19 -30.45
CA ARG A 389 -8.19 -22.17 -30.60
C ARG A 389 -6.82 -22.72 -30.99
N LEU A 390 -6.55 -23.99 -30.69
CA LEU A 390 -5.31 -24.71 -31.05
C LEU A 390 -5.30 -25.23 -32.50
N VAL A 391 -6.34 -24.96 -33.27
CA VAL A 391 -6.36 -25.27 -34.72
C VAL A 391 -5.39 -24.38 -35.49
N PRO A 392 -4.87 -24.80 -36.66
CA PRO A 392 -4.07 -23.94 -37.52
C PRO A 392 -4.80 -22.64 -37.86
N GLY A 393 -4.16 -21.50 -37.61
CA GLY A 393 -4.75 -20.16 -37.79
C GLY A 393 -5.58 -19.64 -36.60
N GLY A 394 -5.74 -20.42 -35.52
CA GLY A 394 -6.37 -19.96 -34.29
C GLY A 394 -5.51 -18.99 -33.48
N ASP A 395 -6.07 -18.42 -32.40
CA ASP A 395 -5.42 -17.43 -31.53
C ASP A 395 -4.52 -18.04 -30.45
N ALA A 396 -4.55 -19.37 -30.23
CA ALA A 396 -3.72 -20.03 -29.23
C ALA A 396 -2.40 -20.55 -29.80
N ARG A 397 -1.34 -20.47 -28.98
CA ARG A 397 -0.08 -21.20 -29.16
C ARG A 397 0.25 -21.92 -27.87
N ALA A 398 0.50 -23.22 -27.94
CA ALA A 398 0.97 -23.97 -26.80
C ALA A 398 2.05 -24.98 -27.17
N TYR A 399 3.00 -25.15 -26.26
CA TYR A 399 4.01 -26.21 -26.31
C TYR A 399 3.86 -27.11 -25.10
N VAL A 400 3.93 -28.42 -25.34
CA VAL A 400 3.69 -29.46 -24.34
C VAL A 400 4.84 -30.45 -24.32
N VAL A 401 5.05 -31.07 -23.17
CA VAL A 401 6.03 -32.14 -22.96
C VAL A 401 5.28 -33.36 -22.45
N ASP A 402 5.30 -34.45 -23.21
CA ASP A 402 4.61 -35.69 -22.84
C ASP A 402 5.25 -36.37 -21.62
N ALA A 403 4.44 -36.98 -20.77
CA ALA A 403 4.91 -37.84 -19.68
C ALA A 403 5.15 -39.29 -20.18
N PRO A 404 6.22 -39.98 -19.75
CA PRO A 404 6.46 -41.38 -20.12
C PRO A 404 5.32 -42.34 -19.76
N GLU A 405 4.63 -42.07 -18.65
CA GLU A 405 3.45 -42.80 -18.17
C GLU A 405 2.12 -42.39 -18.84
N GLY A 406 2.14 -41.45 -19.79
CA GLY A 406 0.96 -40.91 -20.46
C GLY A 406 0.45 -39.60 -19.86
N GLY A 407 -0.26 -38.81 -20.67
CA GLY A 407 -0.64 -37.43 -20.32
C GLY A 407 0.53 -36.44 -20.46
N LEU A 408 0.36 -35.22 -19.93
CA LEU A 408 1.36 -34.15 -20.08
C LEU A 408 2.19 -33.94 -18.80
N ALA A 409 3.52 -33.99 -18.94
CA ALA A 409 4.47 -33.63 -17.88
C ALA A 409 4.59 -32.11 -17.68
N ALA A 410 4.45 -31.33 -18.75
CA ALA A 410 4.53 -29.88 -18.74
C ALA A 410 3.75 -29.24 -19.90
N CYS A 411 3.31 -27.99 -19.72
CA CYS A 411 2.76 -27.16 -20.78
C CYS A 411 3.14 -25.68 -20.61
N ALA A 412 3.20 -24.96 -21.72
CA ALA A 412 3.21 -23.50 -21.80
C ALA A 412 2.19 -23.07 -22.87
N LEU A 413 1.25 -22.20 -22.53
CA LEU A 413 0.15 -21.73 -23.38
C LEU A 413 0.09 -20.20 -23.37
N ALA A 414 -0.01 -19.60 -24.56
CA ALA A 414 -0.37 -18.20 -24.75
C ALA A 414 -1.57 -18.06 -25.69
N LEU A 415 -2.32 -16.97 -25.52
CA LEU A 415 -3.32 -16.48 -26.46
C LEU A 415 -2.80 -15.18 -27.10
N ILE A 416 -3.03 -15.02 -28.40
CA ILE A 416 -2.64 -13.85 -29.18
C ILE A 416 -3.85 -12.92 -29.33
N ASP A 417 -3.77 -11.75 -28.72
CA ASP A 417 -4.77 -10.70 -28.80
C ASP A 417 -4.35 -9.64 -29.85
N ALA A 418 -5.31 -9.18 -30.66
CA ALA A 418 -5.12 -8.04 -31.54
C ALA A 418 -5.26 -6.72 -30.75
N VAL A 419 -4.28 -5.85 -30.87
CA VAL A 419 -4.21 -4.53 -30.20
C VAL A 419 -3.93 -3.43 -31.23
N LEU A 420 -4.15 -2.17 -30.87
CA LEU A 420 -3.76 -1.05 -31.74
C LEU A 420 -2.22 -1.04 -31.92
N PRO A 421 -1.70 -0.91 -33.16
CA PRO A 421 -0.26 -0.82 -33.39
C PRO A 421 0.39 0.35 -32.64
N ALA A 422 1.57 0.09 -32.07
CA ALA A 422 2.42 1.11 -31.43
C ALA A 422 3.89 0.89 -31.79
N PRO A 423 4.80 1.87 -31.58
CA PRO A 423 6.22 1.72 -31.91
C PRO A 423 6.91 0.52 -31.24
N ARG A 424 6.43 0.07 -30.07
CA ARG A 424 6.93 -1.13 -29.37
C ARG A 424 6.35 -2.45 -29.88
N TYR A 425 5.22 -2.41 -30.60
CA TYR A 425 4.53 -3.58 -31.15
C TYR A 425 3.86 -3.23 -32.49
N PRO A 426 4.64 -3.05 -33.57
CA PRO A 426 4.18 -2.42 -34.81
C PRO A 426 3.17 -3.25 -35.61
N LYS A 427 3.05 -4.56 -35.34
CA LYS A 427 2.02 -5.43 -35.94
C LYS A 427 0.67 -5.35 -35.21
N GLY A 428 0.57 -4.69 -34.06
CA GLY A 428 -0.66 -4.68 -33.26
C GLY A 428 -1.00 -6.07 -32.68
N LEU A 429 0.01 -6.84 -32.27
CA LEU A 429 -0.15 -8.17 -31.68
C LEU A 429 0.48 -8.24 -30.29
N ALA A 430 -0.30 -8.69 -29.32
CA ALA A 430 0.12 -9.00 -27.96
C ALA A 430 -0.11 -10.48 -27.68
N ALA A 431 0.82 -11.17 -27.01
CA ALA A 431 0.59 -12.53 -26.52
C ALA A 431 0.53 -12.55 -25.00
N ARG A 432 -0.61 -13.00 -24.46
CA ARG A 432 -0.79 -13.24 -23.03
C ARG A 432 -0.55 -14.71 -22.71
N ILE A 433 0.49 -15.00 -21.96
CA ILE A 433 0.80 -16.34 -21.45
C ILE A 433 -0.22 -16.66 -20.34
N GLN A 434 -1.09 -17.62 -20.60
CA GLN A 434 -2.25 -17.99 -19.77
C GLN A 434 -1.97 -19.15 -18.82
N ALA A 435 -1.08 -20.06 -19.19
CA ALA A 435 -0.73 -21.22 -18.36
C ALA A 435 0.72 -21.66 -18.61
N VAL A 436 1.49 -21.81 -17.54
CA VAL A 436 2.80 -22.45 -17.56
C VAL A 436 2.83 -23.42 -16.39
N ALA A 437 2.76 -24.72 -16.67
CA ALA A 437 2.62 -25.76 -15.65
C ALA A 437 3.67 -26.86 -15.82
N THR A 438 4.01 -27.51 -14.71
CA THR A 438 4.85 -28.72 -14.72
C THR A 438 4.46 -29.59 -13.52
N VAL A 439 4.04 -30.82 -13.83
CA VAL A 439 3.58 -31.82 -12.86
C VAL A 439 4.68 -32.05 -11.81
N PRO A 440 4.36 -32.11 -10.49
CA PRO A 440 5.35 -32.16 -9.42
C PRO A 440 6.48 -33.18 -9.60
N GLY A 441 6.18 -34.40 -10.07
CA GLY A 441 7.18 -35.45 -10.33
C GLY A 441 8.19 -35.14 -11.44
N PHE A 442 7.90 -34.15 -12.30
CA PHE A 442 8.71 -33.73 -13.44
C PHE A 442 9.42 -32.38 -13.24
N ARG A 443 9.21 -31.72 -12.10
CA ARG A 443 9.89 -30.46 -11.76
C ARG A 443 11.41 -30.64 -11.69
N ARG A 444 12.15 -29.53 -11.85
CA ARG A 444 13.64 -29.47 -11.89
C ARG A 444 14.29 -30.26 -13.03
N ARG A 445 13.54 -30.73 -14.05
CA ARG A 445 14.06 -31.39 -15.26
C ARG A 445 14.21 -30.45 -16.48
N GLY A 446 13.99 -29.14 -16.30
CA GLY A 446 14.10 -28.13 -17.37
C GLY A 446 12.90 -28.02 -18.31
N TYR A 447 11.89 -28.88 -18.19
CA TYR A 447 10.73 -28.96 -19.10
C TYR A 447 9.95 -27.64 -19.23
N THR A 448 9.73 -26.94 -18.11
CA THR A 448 9.07 -25.62 -18.09
C THR A 448 9.82 -24.61 -18.96
N LYS A 449 11.16 -24.56 -18.82
CA LYS A 449 12.02 -23.67 -19.60
C LYS A 449 12.00 -24.05 -21.08
N ALA A 450 12.09 -25.35 -21.39
CA ALA A 450 12.07 -25.84 -22.77
C ALA A 450 10.74 -25.50 -23.49
N ALA A 451 9.59 -25.77 -22.86
CA ALA A 451 8.28 -25.45 -23.42
C ALA A 451 8.07 -23.94 -23.59
N LEU A 452 8.47 -23.13 -22.60
CA LEU A 452 8.32 -21.68 -22.65
C LEU A 452 9.27 -21.02 -23.67
N THR A 453 10.52 -21.48 -23.79
CA THR A 453 11.44 -21.01 -24.84
C THR A 453 10.91 -21.35 -26.24
N ALA A 454 10.36 -22.56 -26.45
CA ALA A 454 9.76 -22.93 -27.72
C ALA A 454 8.51 -22.09 -28.06
N LEU A 455 7.67 -21.81 -27.05
CA LEU A 455 6.50 -20.93 -27.19
C LEU A 455 6.90 -19.50 -27.59
N LEU A 456 7.87 -18.90 -26.89
CA LEU A 456 8.33 -17.54 -27.19
C LEU A 456 8.92 -17.42 -28.61
N ALA A 457 9.73 -18.39 -29.03
CA ALA A 457 10.28 -18.42 -30.39
C ALA A 457 9.20 -18.55 -31.48
N HIS A 458 8.12 -19.29 -31.21
CA HIS A 458 6.97 -19.39 -32.13
C HIS A 458 6.22 -18.05 -32.23
N LEU A 459 5.95 -17.41 -31.10
CA LEU A 459 5.27 -16.11 -31.03
C LEU A 459 6.09 -15.00 -31.72
N GLU A 460 7.42 -15.02 -31.57
CA GLU A 460 8.33 -14.13 -32.30
C GLU A 460 8.26 -14.37 -33.83
N GLY A 461 8.15 -15.64 -34.26
CA GLY A 461 7.92 -16.02 -35.65
C GLY A 461 6.58 -15.50 -36.23
N ASP A 462 5.51 -15.53 -35.44
CA ASP A 462 4.22 -14.90 -35.77
C ASP A 462 4.34 -13.35 -35.80
N GLY A 463 5.41 -12.80 -35.22
CA GLY A 463 5.72 -11.37 -35.15
C GLY A 463 5.12 -10.66 -33.94
N VAL A 464 4.78 -11.41 -32.89
CA VAL A 464 4.44 -10.84 -31.59
C VAL A 464 5.67 -10.15 -31.00
N THR A 465 5.43 -8.97 -30.45
CA THR A 465 6.47 -8.09 -29.87
C THR A 465 6.10 -7.55 -28.49
N LEU A 466 4.82 -7.65 -28.10
CA LEU A 466 4.35 -7.43 -26.74
C LEU A 466 3.98 -8.77 -26.09
N TYR A 467 4.55 -9.05 -24.92
CA TYR A 467 4.34 -10.28 -24.16
C TYR A 467 3.86 -9.93 -22.75
N GLU A 468 2.76 -10.54 -22.34
CA GLU A 468 2.15 -10.34 -21.03
C GLU A 468 2.02 -11.67 -20.28
N LEU A 469 2.20 -11.64 -18.96
CA LEU A 469 1.93 -12.78 -18.09
C LEU A 469 1.56 -12.32 -16.69
N HIS A 470 1.01 -13.24 -15.90
CA HIS A 470 0.90 -13.07 -14.45
C HIS A 470 1.84 -14.08 -13.78
N ALA A 471 2.70 -13.59 -12.89
CA ALA A 471 3.65 -14.39 -12.13
C ALA A 471 3.30 -14.32 -10.65
N SER A 472 3.29 -15.47 -9.96
CA SER A 472 3.45 -15.52 -8.51
C SER A 472 4.91 -15.24 -8.12
N ASP A 473 5.14 -14.86 -6.86
CA ASP A 473 6.48 -14.55 -6.34
C ASP A 473 7.50 -15.70 -6.60
N ASP A 474 7.08 -16.95 -6.38
CA ASP A 474 7.86 -18.17 -6.65
C ASP A 474 8.30 -18.32 -8.12
N SER A 475 7.55 -17.71 -9.05
CA SER A 475 7.76 -17.84 -10.50
C SER A 475 8.41 -16.62 -11.15
N ALA A 476 8.37 -15.45 -10.49
CA ALA A 476 8.92 -14.21 -11.02
C ALA A 476 10.41 -14.29 -11.44
N PRO A 477 11.33 -14.96 -10.68
CA PRO A 477 12.72 -15.09 -11.10
C PRO A 477 12.93 -15.87 -12.41
N LEU A 478 12.05 -16.83 -12.72
CA LEU A 478 12.10 -17.60 -13.97
C LEU A 478 11.79 -16.71 -15.18
N TYR A 479 10.78 -15.86 -15.06
CA TYR A 479 10.37 -14.95 -16.14
C TYR A 479 11.35 -13.77 -16.29
N ALA A 480 11.88 -13.24 -15.19
CA ALA A 480 12.93 -12.21 -15.22
C ALA A 480 14.18 -12.68 -16.00
N ALA A 481 14.58 -13.94 -15.82
CA ALA A 481 15.68 -14.57 -16.57
C ALA A 481 15.39 -14.76 -18.08
N LEU A 482 14.13 -14.56 -18.52
CA LEU A 482 13.70 -14.58 -19.92
C LEU A 482 13.43 -13.17 -20.47
N GLY A 483 13.76 -12.10 -19.71
CA GLY A 483 13.63 -10.71 -20.14
C GLY A 483 12.32 -10.03 -19.77
N PHE A 484 11.38 -10.72 -19.10
CA PHE A 484 10.18 -10.08 -18.55
C PHE A 484 10.56 -9.09 -17.44
N LYS A 485 9.81 -7.99 -17.35
CA LYS A 485 9.92 -6.99 -16.28
C LYS A 485 8.57 -6.85 -15.59
N SER A 486 8.59 -6.56 -14.29
CA SER A 486 7.37 -6.20 -13.57
C SER A 486 6.83 -4.88 -14.11
N ASP A 487 5.51 -4.81 -14.28
CA ASP A 487 4.79 -3.59 -14.69
C ASP A 487 3.70 -3.29 -13.65
N PRO A 488 3.75 -2.14 -12.96
CA PRO A 488 2.74 -1.76 -11.96
C PRO A 488 1.39 -1.35 -12.56
N ALA A 489 1.26 -1.21 -13.89
CA ALA A 489 0.05 -0.66 -14.53
C ALA A 489 -1.11 -1.65 -14.70
N LEU A 490 -0.97 -2.93 -14.32
CA LEU A 490 -2.00 -3.95 -14.56
C LEU A 490 -3.16 -3.90 -13.54
N MET A 491 -4.24 -3.20 -13.88
CA MET A 491 -5.51 -3.26 -13.15
C MET A 491 -6.46 -4.30 -13.75
N ARG A 492 -7.25 -5.01 -12.92
CA ARG A 492 -8.22 -6.03 -13.35
C ARG A 492 -9.56 -5.83 -12.65
N MET A 493 -10.65 -5.92 -13.42
CA MET A 493 -12.03 -5.97 -12.90
C MET A 493 -12.76 -7.16 -13.50
N THR A 494 -13.51 -7.89 -12.67
CA THR A 494 -14.45 -8.94 -13.13
C THR A 494 -15.87 -8.49 -12.83
N ARG A 495 -16.69 -8.32 -13.87
CA ARG A 495 -18.13 -8.05 -13.74
C ARG A 495 -18.90 -9.33 -14.05
N THR A 496 -19.51 -9.94 -13.03
CA THR A 496 -20.55 -10.95 -13.24
C THR A 496 -21.85 -10.25 -13.61
N PRO A 497 -22.56 -10.65 -14.68
CA PRO A 497 -23.91 -10.16 -14.93
C PRO A 497 -24.80 -10.45 -13.72
N SER A 498 -25.56 -9.47 -13.25
CA SER A 498 -26.61 -9.74 -12.25
C SER A 498 -27.62 -10.72 -12.86
N PRO A 499 -28.08 -11.74 -12.13
CA PRO A 499 -29.11 -12.63 -12.63
C PRO A 499 -30.35 -11.80 -12.98
N VAL A 500 -30.81 -11.92 -14.23
CA VAL A 500 -32.01 -11.20 -14.70
C VAL A 500 -33.17 -11.67 -13.84
N ARG A 501 -33.68 -10.77 -13.01
CA ARG A 501 -34.80 -11.05 -12.11
C ARG A 501 -36.04 -11.26 -12.97
N ALA A 502 -36.42 -12.52 -13.16
CA ALA A 502 -37.63 -12.87 -13.91
C ALA A 502 -38.83 -12.11 -13.29
N PRO A 503 -39.70 -11.49 -14.11
CA PRO A 503 -40.86 -10.78 -13.59
C PRO A 503 -41.75 -11.79 -12.85
N ALA A 504 -42.09 -11.48 -11.60
CA ALA A 504 -42.98 -12.31 -10.82
C ALA A 504 -44.33 -12.39 -11.55
N HIS A 505 -44.76 -13.61 -11.90
CA HIS A 505 -46.10 -13.83 -12.42
C HIS A 505 -47.11 -13.42 -11.35
N GLY A 506 -47.86 -12.35 -11.62
CA GLY A 506 -48.98 -11.96 -10.77
C GLY A 506 -50.06 -13.04 -10.82
N THR A 507 -50.29 -13.71 -9.69
CA THR A 507 -51.52 -14.47 -9.48
C THR A 507 -52.66 -13.50 -9.21
N THR A 508 -53.72 -13.63 -9.99
CA THR A 508 -55.03 -12.95 -9.85
C THR A 508 -55.87 -13.53 -8.73
#